data_AF-A0A9X3LV83-F1
#
_entry.id   AF-A0A9X3LV83-F1
#
_cell.length_a   1.000
_cell.length_b   1.000
_cell.length_c   1.000
_cell.angle_alpha   90.00
_cell.angle_beta   90.00
_cell.angle_gamma   90.00
#
_symmetry.space_group_name_H-M   'P 1'
#
loop_
_entity.id
_entity.type
_entity.pdbx_description
1 polymer ?
#
loop_
_entity_poly.entity_id
_entity_poly.type
_entity_poly.pdbx_seq_one_letter_code
_entity_poly.pdbx_strand_id
1 'polypeptide(L)'
;MKRLWWCLAVFVLSVALGNFVAPPVISSMKPLANGEHVVEWSDGTREVFTVTGPKKDAMVTVGDEQMEISRYSMDTPHGLVFFFPWEPEHRSFAFYDVSTGTTAPLDYVGRVEVDGLSALRFSGEFGEVTRTFDVERRTGGVVAATRTGPEGEVTLAASTQDALISEAASRARILWWLQFLALASRVIAVLAAATGLILLVRRS
;
A
#
# COMPACT_ATOMS: atom_id res chain seq x y z
N MET A 1 -2.47 41.22 23.71
CA MET A 1 -3.56 40.22 23.65
C MET A 1 -3.76 39.66 22.24
N LYS A 2 -3.98 40.47 21.20
CA LYS A 2 -4.17 39.97 19.80
C LYS A 2 -3.09 38.99 19.30
N ARG A 3 -1.80 39.23 19.60
CA ARG A 3 -0.70 38.33 19.18
C ARG A 3 -0.72 36.96 19.87
N LEU A 4 -1.14 36.90 21.13
CA LEU A 4 -1.25 35.65 21.89
C LEU A 4 -2.42 34.79 21.36
N TRP A 5 -3.55 35.42 21.03
CA TRP A 5 -4.69 34.77 20.40
C TRP A 5 -4.35 34.18 19.02
N TRP A 6 -3.53 34.87 18.22
CA TRP A 6 -3.02 34.34 16.96
C TRP A 6 -2.12 33.12 17.15
N CYS A 7 -1.19 33.15 18.12
CA CYS A 7 -0.37 31.97 18.43
C CYS A 7 -1.22 30.78 18.88
N LEU A 8 -2.22 31.02 19.73
CA LEU A 8 -3.16 29.99 20.16
C LEU A 8 -3.97 29.42 18.99
N ALA A 9 -4.48 30.28 18.10
CA ALA A 9 -5.23 29.86 16.92
C ALA A 9 -4.37 29.01 15.96
N VAL A 10 -3.13 29.44 15.67
CA VAL A 10 -2.18 28.68 14.84
C VAL A 10 -1.84 27.34 15.48
N PHE A 11 -1.63 27.30 16.80
CA PHE A 11 -1.37 26.07 17.54
C PHE A 11 -2.54 25.08 17.38
N VAL A 12 -3.77 25.52 17.70
CA VAL A 12 -4.96 24.66 17.64
C VAL A 12 -5.23 24.19 16.21
N LEU A 13 -5.11 25.07 15.21
CA LEU A 13 -5.32 24.71 13.81
C LEU A 13 -4.27 23.71 13.31
N SER A 14 -3.02 23.87 13.71
CA SER A 14 -1.92 22.96 13.31
C SER A 14 -2.08 21.58 13.93
N VAL A 15 -2.43 21.51 15.22
CA VAL A 15 -2.75 20.24 15.90
C VAL A 15 -3.97 19.60 15.24
N ALA A 16 -4.98 20.39 14.89
CA ALA A 16 -6.19 19.86 14.26
C ALA A 16 -5.89 19.29 12.86
N LEU A 17 -5.15 20.00 12.01
CA LEU A 17 -4.77 19.52 10.69
C LEU A 17 -3.89 18.26 10.76
N GLY A 18 -2.89 18.24 11.66
CA GLY A 18 -1.99 17.10 11.82
C GLY A 18 -2.67 15.84 12.34
N ASN A 19 -3.65 15.98 13.25
CA ASN A 19 -4.32 14.84 13.88
C ASN A 19 -5.64 14.43 13.22
N PHE A 20 -6.37 15.34 12.57
CA PHE A 20 -7.68 15.04 11.99
C PHE A 20 -7.68 14.84 10.48
N VAL A 21 -6.68 15.31 9.73
CA VAL A 21 -6.68 15.15 8.26
C VAL A 21 -5.77 14.02 7.80
N ALA A 22 -4.55 13.91 8.35
CA ALA A 22 -3.61 12.90 7.89
C ALA A 22 -4.05 11.44 8.20
N PRO A 23 -4.52 11.09 9.41
CA PRO A 23 -4.90 9.70 9.72
C PRO A 23 -6.11 9.19 8.93
N PRO A 24 -7.21 9.96 8.73
CA PRO A 24 -8.32 9.51 7.89
C PRO A 24 -7.94 9.32 6.43
N VAL A 25 -7.07 10.18 5.87
CA VAL A 25 -6.63 10.06 4.47
C VAL A 25 -5.77 8.80 4.26
N ILE A 26 -4.87 8.50 5.21
CA ILE A 26 -4.06 7.27 5.18
C ILE A 26 -4.96 6.05 5.43
N SER A 27 -5.93 6.16 6.34
CA SER A 27 -6.91 5.10 6.60
C SER A 27 -7.85 4.89 5.41
N SER A 28 -8.14 5.90 4.60
CA SER A 28 -9.00 5.82 3.41
C SER A 28 -8.27 5.36 2.16
N MET A 29 -6.94 5.32 2.16
CA MET A 29 -6.19 4.64 1.10
C MET A 29 -6.50 3.15 1.18
N LYS A 30 -7.43 2.72 0.32
CA LYS A 30 -7.70 1.31 0.07
C LYS A 30 -6.53 0.79 -0.77
N PRO A 31 -5.93 -0.37 -0.44
CA PRO A 31 -4.87 -0.94 -1.25
C PRO A 31 -5.31 -1.08 -2.71
N LEU A 32 -6.60 -1.32 -2.99
CA LEU A 32 -7.19 -1.23 -4.34
C LEU A 32 -8.53 -0.52 -4.39
N ALA A 33 -8.74 0.25 -5.44
CA ALA A 33 -10.07 0.75 -5.76
C ALA A 33 -11.03 -0.42 -6.05
N ASN A 34 -12.30 -0.24 -5.70
CA ASN A 34 -13.33 -1.13 -6.20
C ASN A 34 -13.39 -1.05 -7.73
N GLY A 35 -13.62 -2.19 -8.37
CA GLY A 35 -13.70 -2.27 -9.82
C GLY A 35 -12.97 -3.49 -10.36
N GLU A 36 -13.00 -3.60 -11.68
CA GLU A 36 -12.25 -4.60 -12.43
C GLU A 36 -10.80 -4.15 -12.60
N HIS A 37 -9.89 -5.08 -12.46
CA HIS A 37 -8.47 -4.90 -12.65
C HIS A 37 -7.96 -6.02 -13.56
N VAL A 38 -7.06 -5.66 -14.46
CA VAL A 38 -6.52 -6.55 -15.47
C VAL A 38 -5.00 -6.52 -15.37
N VAL A 39 -4.40 -7.70 -15.19
CA VAL A 39 -2.96 -7.91 -15.26
C VAL A 39 -2.65 -8.65 -16.54
N GLU A 40 -1.89 -8.01 -17.43
CA GLU A 40 -1.43 -8.61 -18.68
C GLU A 40 0.03 -9.04 -18.54
N TRP A 41 0.31 -10.22 -19.06
CA TRP A 41 1.63 -10.86 -19.05
C TRP A 41 2.30 -10.72 -20.42
N SER A 42 3.62 -10.88 -20.46
CA SER A 42 4.42 -10.72 -21.68
C SER A 42 4.10 -11.74 -22.78
N ASP A 43 3.47 -12.86 -22.41
CA ASP A 43 2.98 -13.91 -23.32
C ASP A 43 1.56 -13.62 -23.87
N GLY A 44 0.94 -12.50 -23.48
CA GLY A 44 -0.43 -12.14 -23.83
C GLY A 44 -1.50 -12.73 -22.92
N THR A 45 -1.12 -13.50 -21.89
CA THR A 45 -2.05 -14.00 -20.87
C THR A 45 -2.63 -12.83 -20.08
N ARG A 46 -3.94 -12.89 -19.78
CA ARG A 46 -4.64 -11.87 -18.98
C ARG A 46 -5.25 -12.49 -17.74
N GLU A 47 -4.89 -11.97 -16.58
CA GLU A 47 -5.53 -12.27 -15.30
C GLU A 47 -6.48 -11.12 -14.95
N VAL A 48 -7.77 -11.43 -14.80
CA VAL A 48 -8.81 -10.44 -14.48
C VAL A 48 -9.34 -10.72 -13.08
N PHE A 49 -9.41 -9.67 -12.27
CA PHE A 49 -9.91 -9.74 -10.91
C PHE A 49 -10.79 -8.53 -10.59
N THR A 50 -11.93 -8.79 -9.96
CA THR A 50 -12.87 -7.74 -9.55
C THR A 50 -12.80 -7.54 -8.04
N VAL A 51 -12.48 -6.31 -7.62
CA VAL A 51 -12.43 -5.94 -6.20
C VAL A 51 -13.75 -5.27 -5.80
N THR A 52 -14.39 -5.79 -4.76
CA THR A 52 -15.60 -5.21 -4.16
C THR A 52 -15.48 -5.09 -2.65
N GLY A 53 -16.46 -4.47 -1.99
CA GLY A 53 -16.53 -4.40 -0.53
C GLY A 53 -15.69 -3.30 0.14
N PRO A 54 -15.86 -3.11 1.46
CA PRO A 54 -15.14 -2.11 2.25
C PRO A 54 -13.68 -2.52 2.48
N LYS A 55 -12.80 -1.58 2.86
CA LYS A 55 -11.35 -1.81 3.05
C LYS A 55 -10.99 -3.00 3.95
N LYS A 56 -11.80 -3.25 4.99
CA LYS A 56 -11.55 -4.30 5.99
C LYS A 56 -12.04 -5.69 5.56
N ASP A 57 -13.01 -5.74 4.65
CA ASP A 57 -13.69 -6.96 4.18
C ASP A 57 -13.77 -6.90 2.65
N ALA A 58 -12.63 -6.63 2.00
CA ALA A 58 -12.61 -6.51 0.55
C ALA A 58 -12.73 -7.90 -0.06
N MET A 59 -13.66 -8.07 -0.98
CA MET A 59 -13.83 -9.31 -1.72
C MET A 59 -13.14 -9.19 -3.07
N VAL A 60 -12.42 -10.22 -3.47
CA VAL A 60 -11.86 -10.34 -4.81
C VAL A 60 -12.52 -11.51 -5.51
N THR A 61 -13.09 -11.21 -6.67
CA THR A 61 -13.71 -12.20 -7.54
C THR A 61 -12.76 -12.50 -8.69
N VAL A 62 -12.47 -13.77 -8.88
CA VAL A 62 -11.65 -14.30 -9.97
C VAL A 62 -12.44 -15.42 -10.65
N GLY A 63 -12.87 -15.19 -11.89
CA GLY A 63 -13.83 -16.10 -12.54
C GLY A 63 -15.10 -16.22 -11.70
N ASP A 64 -15.45 -17.46 -11.32
CA ASP A 64 -16.62 -17.77 -10.48
C ASP A 64 -16.28 -17.85 -8.97
N GLU A 65 -15.01 -17.71 -8.59
CA GLU A 65 -14.58 -17.78 -7.20
C GLU A 65 -14.58 -16.38 -6.57
N GLN A 66 -15.18 -16.27 -5.38
CA GLN A 66 -15.19 -15.04 -4.58
C GLN A 66 -14.43 -15.28 -3.28
N MET A 67 -13.38 -14.50 -3.07
CA MET A 67 -12.43 -14.69 -1.99
C MET A 67 -12.36 -13.44 -1.13
N GLU A 68 -12.36 -13.60 0.19
CA GLU A 68 -12.16 -12.49 1.10
C GLU A 68 -10.67 -12.21 1.27
N ILE A 69 -10.24 -10.98 0.96
CA ILE A 69 -8.89 -10.51 1.26
C ILE A 69 -8.93 -9.86 2.64
N SER A 70 -8.55 -10.65 3.64
CA SER A 70 -8.39 -10.17 5.01
C SER A 70 -6.92 -10.09 5.40
N ARG A 71 -6.54 -8.95 6.00
CA ARG A 71 -5.27 -8.77 6.72
C ARG A 71 -5.20 -9.64 7.99
N TYR A 72 -6.34 -10.00 8.55
CA TYR A 72 -6.48 -10.35 9.97
C TYR A 72 -6.90 -11.80 10.23
N SER A 73 -7.45 -12.50 9.25
CA SER A 73 -7.77 -13.91 9.41
C SER A 73 -6.81 -14.76 8.58
N MET A 74 -6.00 -15.55 9.28
CA MET A 74 -5.42 -16.77 8.69
C MET A 74 -6.52 -17.82 8.39
N ASP A 75 -7.77 -17.52 8.75
CA ASP A 75 -8.94 -18.38 8.61
C ASP A 75 -9.70 -18.19 7.28
N THR A 76 -9.28 -17.29 6.37
CA THR A 76 -9.86 -17.27 5.02
C THR A 76 -9.20 -18.35 4.16
N PRO A 77 -9.95 -19.29 3.57
CA PRO A 77 -9.41 -20.47 2.86
C PRO A 77 -8.56 -20.16 1.61
N HIS A 78 -8.36 -18.88 1.28
CA HIS A 78 -8.03 -18.42 -0.06
C HIS A 78 -6.87 -17.40 -0.12
N GLY A 79 -6.25 -17.02 1.00
CA GLY A 79 -5.00 -16.22 1.00
C GLY A 79 -5.07 -14.88 0.25
N LEU A 80 -3.90 -14.32 -0.09
CA LEU A 80 -3.73 -13.18 -0.99
C LEU A 80 -3.90 -13.62 -2.45
N VAL A 81 -4.29 -12.69 -3.32
CA VAL A 81 -4.10 -12.84 -4.78
C VAL A 81 -3.02 -11.83 -5.18
N PHE A 82 -3.20 -11.03 -6.22
CA PHE A 82 -2.24 -10.03 -6.70
C PHE A 82 -2.02 -8.82 -5.76
N PHE A 83 -2.43 -8.93 -4.49
CA PHE A 83 -2.63 -7.79 -3.60
C PHE A 83 -2.00 -8.04 -2.24
N PHE A 84 -1.04 -7.20 -1.89
CA PHE A 84 -0.38 -7.26 -0.60
C PHE A 84 -0.99 -6.25 0.37
N PRO A 85 -0.92 -6.54 1.69
CA PRO A 85 -1.33 -5.57 2.68
C PRO A 85 -0.46 -4.31 2.63
N TRP A 86 -1.02 -3.22 3.12
CA TRP A 86 -0.28 -2.00 3.36
C TRP A 86 0.88 -2.24 4.31
N GLU A 87 2.06 -1.70 4.00
CA GLU A 87 3.31 -2.00 4.71
C GLU A 87 3.51 -3.53 4.87
N PRO A 88 3.73 -4.24 3.76
CA PRO A 88 3.85 -5.69 3.78
C PRO A 88 4.94 -6.14 4.76
N GLU A 89 4.58 -7.11 5.60
CA GLU A 89 5.46 -7.67 6.62
C GLU A 89 6.49 -8.61 5.99
N HIS A 90 7.65 -8.77 6.64
CA HIS A 90 8.69 -9.73 6.23
C HIS A 90 8.32 -11.15 6.69
N ARG A 91 7.19 -11.67 6.21
CA ARG A 91 6.67 -13.01 6.53
C ARG A 91 6.04 -13.67 5.32
N SER A 92 5.75 -14.95 5.45
CA SER A 92 4.98 -15.71 4.47
C SER A 92 3.51 -15.34 4.51
N PHE A 93 2.89 -15.30 3.34
CA PHE A 93 1.45 -15.13 3.18
C PHE A 93 0.88 -16.37 2.48
N ALA A 94 -0.30 -16.84 2.89
CA ALA A 94 -1.05 -17.73 2.01
C ALA A 94 -1.39 -16.94 0.74
N PHE A 95 -1.19 -17.52 -0.43
CA PHE A 95 -1.46 -16.89 -1.72
C PHE A 95 -2.22 -17.90 -2.60
N TYR A 96 -3.26 -17.43 -3.29
CA TYR A 96 -4.00 -18.22 -4.26
C TYR A 96 -3.58 -17.81 -5.67
N ASP A 97 -3.04 -18.78 -6.38
CA ASP A 97 -2.62 -18.63 -7.76
C ASP A 97 -3.77 -18.96 -8.71
N VAL A 98 -4.28 -17.91 -9.38
CA VAL A 98 -5.40 -18.00 -10.32
C VAL A 98 -5.11 -18.94 -11.49
N SER A 99 -3.86 -19.01 -11.94
CA SER A 99 -3.51 -19.82 -13.11
C SER A 99 -3.52 -21.32 -12.83
N THR A 100 -3.22 -21.73 -11.60
CA THR A 100 -3.16 -23.12 -11.17
C THR A 100 -4.38 -23.53 -10.35
N GLY A 101 -5.16 -22.56 -9.84
CA GLY A 101 -6.27 -22.80 -8.93
C GLY A 101 -5.82 -23.33 -7.57
N THR A 102 -4.59 -23.03 -7.16
CA THR A 102 -4.00 -23.58 -5.92
C THR A 102 -3.62 -22.49 -4.93
N THR A 103 -3.79 -22.79 -3.64
CA THR A 103 -3.30 -21.96 -2.54
C THR A 103 -1.99 -22.53 -2.00
N ALA A 104 -0.94 -21.72 -1.96
CA ALA A 104 0.37 -22.09 -1.43
C ALA A 104 1.01 -20.90 -0.68
N PRO A 105 2.00 -21.11 0.19
CA PRO A 105 2.71 -20.01 0.83
C PRO A 105 3.54 -19.22 -0.19
N LEU A 106 3.48 -17.90 -0.07
CA LEU A 106 4.35 -16.96 -0.74
C LEU A 106 5.29 -16.35 0.31
N ASP A 107 6.56 -16.76 0.26
CA ASP A 107 7.57 -16.49 1.26
C ASP A 107 8.31 -15.19 0.98
N TYR A 108 8.66 -14.47 2.05
CA TYR A 108 9.53 -13.30 1.94
C TYR A 108 10.97 -13.73 1.61
N VAL A 109 11.50 -13.23 0.49
CA VAL A 109 12.85 -13.55 0.01
C VAL A 109 13.86 -12.47 0.39
N GLY A 110 13.49 -11.20 0.26
CA GLY A 110 14.45 -10.11 0.50
C GLY A 110 13.98 -8.74 0.04
N ARG A 111 14.90 -7.77 0.09
CA ARG A 111 14.68 -6.41 -0.40
C ARG A 111 15.28 -6.23 -1.79
N VAL A 112 14.57 -5.51 -2.64
CA VAL A 112 14.99 -5.20 -4.01
C VAL A 112 14.64 -3.75 -4.36
N GLU A 113 15.19 -3.27 -5.47
CA GLU A 113 14.85 -1.96 -6.03
C GLU A 113 14.30 -2.16 -7.44
N VAL A 114 13.14 -1.57 -7.71
CA VAL A 114 12.46 -1.62 -9.02
C VAL A 114 12.15 -0.20 -9.44
N ASP A 115 12.79 0.27 -10.52
CA ASP A 115 12.65 1.64 -11.04
C ASP A 115 12.76 2.74 -9.95
N GLY A 116 13.77 2.61 -9.07
CA GLY A 116 14.00 3.54 -7.96
C GLY A 116 13.03 3.39 -6.77
N LEU A 117 12.07 2.46 -6.82
CA LEU A 117 11.19 2.13 -5.71
C LEU A 117 11.79 1.01 -4.85
N SER A 118 11.87 1.25 -3.53
CA SER A 118 12.24 0.20 -2.57
C SER A 118 11.11 -0.81 -2.43
N ALA A 119 11.38 -2.05 -2.82
CA ALA A 119 10.41 -3.14 -2.83
C ALA A 119 10.86 -4.33 -1.98
N LEU A 120 9.89 -5.16 -1.62
CA LEU A 120 10.05 -6.45 -0.97
C LEU A 120 9.74 -7.54 -1.99
N ARG A 121 10.64 -8.53 -2.09
CA ARG A 121 10.46 -9.69 -2.96
C ARG A 121 9.82 -10.83 -2.19
N PHE A 122 8.77 -11.39 -2.78
CA PHE A 122 8.10 -12.59 -2.31
C PHE A 122 8.10 -13.65 -3.40
N SER A 123 8.25 -14.92 -3.04
CA SER A 123 8.28 -16.03 -3.99
C SER A 123 7.60 -17.28 -3.41
N GLY A 124 6.97 -18.07 -4.25
CA GLY A 124 6.28 -19.30 -3.83
C GLY A 124 6.04 -20.25 -4.99
N GLU A 125 5.89 -21.52 -4.65
CA GLU A 125 5.71 -22.62 -5.60
C GLU A 125 4.24 -23.07 -5.64
N PHE A 126 3.71 -23.21 -6.85
CA PHE A 126 2.33 -23.56 -7.16
C PHE A 126 2.34 -24.69 -8.19
N GLY A 127 2.62 -25.91 -7.73
CA GLY A 127 2.88 -27.04 -8.61
C GLY A 127 4.21 -26.89 -9.36
N GLU A 128 4.20 -26.92 -10.69
CA GLU A 128 5.40 -26.71 -11.52
C GLU A 128 5.68 -25.22 -11.82
N VAL A 129 4.89 -24.32 -11.25
CA VAL A 129 4.99 -22.87 -11.48
C VAL A 129 5.51 -22.17 -10.23
N THR A 130 6.58 -21.42 -10.36
CA THR A 130 7.03 -20.48 -9.33
C THR A 130 6.53 -19.08 -9.65
N ARG A 131 5.87 -18.44 -8.67
CA ARG A 131 5.49 -17.03 -8.75
C ARG A 131 6.45 -16.19 -7.93
N THR A 132 6.88 -15.08 -8.49
CA THR A 132 7.68 -14.07 -7.78
C THR A 132 7.02 -12.72 -7.94
N PHE A 133 6.91 -11.97 -6.84
CA PHE A 133 6.32 -10.65 -6.79
C PHE A 133 7.26 -9.68 -6.10
N ASP A 134 7.51 -8.54 -6.73
CA ASP A 134 8.18 -7.41 -6.10
C ASP A 134 7.12 -6.36 -5.73
N VAL A 135 7.09 -5.99 -4.45
CA VAL A 135 6.00 -5.22 -3.84
C VAL A 135 6.57 -3.96 -3.18
N GLU A 136 6.06 -2.79 -3.53
CA GLU A 136 6.50 -1.53 -2.93
C GLU A 136 6.22 -1.53 -1.41
N ARG A 137 7.27 -1.22 -0.63
CA ARG A 137 7.29 -1.49 0.81
C ARG A 137 6.30 -0.67 1.65
N ARG A 138 5.83 0.49 1.16
CA ARG A 138 4.97 1.40 1.95
C ARG A 138 3.50 1.20 1.61
N THR A 139 3.20 0.89 0.36
CA THR A 139 1.85 0.87 -0.20
C THR A 139 1.32 -0.55 -0.36
N GLY A 140 2.19 -1.56 -0.48
CA GLY A 140 1.80 -2.93 -0.81
C GLY A 140 1.45 -3.11 -2.29
N GLY A 141 1.74 -2.13 -3.15
CA GLY A 141 1.50 -2.23 -4.58
C GLY A 141 2.52 -3.16 -5.24
N VAL A 142 2.07 -4.12 -6.05
CA VAL A 142 2.95 -4.93 -6.90
C VAL A 142 3.56 -4.03 -7.96
N VAL A 143 4.89 -4.07 -8.12
CA VAL A 143 5.65 -3.26 -9.09
C VAL A 143 6.38 -4.09 -10.12
N ALA A 144 6.58 -5.38 -9.84
CA ALA A 144 6.99 -6.37 -10.83
C ALA A 144 6.44 -7.75 -10.43
N ALA A 145 6.18 -8.59 -11.41
CA ALA A 145 5.81 -9.97 -11.18
C ALA A 145 6.39 -10.87 -12.27
N THR A 146 6.78 -12.07 -11.86
CA THR A 146 7.36 -13.09 -12.72
C THR A 146 6.68 -14.42 -12.44
N ARG A 147 6.41 -15.18 -13.50
CA ARG A 147 5.95 -16.56 -13.46
C ARG A 147 6.99 -17.42 -14.16
N THR A 148 7.59 -18.36 -13.44
CA THR A 148 8.54 -19.32 -14.01
C THR A 148 7.90 -20.69 -14.03
N GLY A 149 7.75 -21.28 -15.21
CA GLY A 149 7.22 -22.63 -15.37
C GLY A 149 8.04 -23.46 -16.36
N PRO A 150 7.55 -24.65 -16.75
CA PRO A 150 8.25 -25.53 -17.70
C PRO A 150 8.51 -24.87 -19.06
N GLU A 151 7.63 -23.97 -19.48
CA GLU A 151 7.71 -23.26 -20.75
C GLU A 151 8.67 -22.04 -20.72
N GLY A 152 9.20 -21.71 -19.54
CA GLY A 152 10.13 -20.60 -19.33
C GLY A 152 9.63 -19.55 -18.35
N GLU A 153 10.30 -18.40 -18.38
CA GLU A 153 9.99 -17.24 -17.54
C GLU A 153 9.10 -16.25 -18.31
N VAL A 154 7.99 -15.86 -17.69
CA VAL A 154 7.05 -14.86 -18.20
C VAL A 154 6.97 -13.73 -17.18
N THR A 155 7.12 -12.49 -17.64
CA THR A 155 7.01 -11.29 -16.80
C THR A 155 5.71 -10.56 -17.10
N LEU A 156 5.44 -9.50 -16.35
CA LEU A 156 4.37 -8.57 -16.72
C LEU A 156 4.61 -7.96 -18.11
N ALA A 157 3.53 -7.69 -18.83
CA ALA A 157 3.58 -6.86 -20.01
C ALA A 157 4.10 -5.46 -19.63
N ALA A 158 4.92 -4.84 -20.49
CA ALA A 158 5.55 -3.56 -20.18
C ALA A 158 4.53 -2.47 -19.82
N SER A 159 3.41 -2.40 -20.55
CA SER A 159 2.31 -1.46 -20.28
C SER A 159 1.68 -1.67 -18.89
N THR A 160 1.49 -2.93 -18.48
CA THR A 160 0.97 -3.27 -17.15
C THR A 160 1.97 -2.91 -16.07
N GLN A 161 3.24 -3.26 -16.26
CA GLN A 161 4.29 -2.94 -15.30
C GLN A 161 4.46 -1.43 -15.10
N ASP A 162 4.51 -0.66 -16.19
CA ASP A 162 4.62 0.80 -16.14
C ASP A 162 3.43 1.45 -15.40
N ALA A 163 2.21 0.95 -15.64
CA ALA A 163 1.01 1.42 -14.95
C ALA A 163 1.07 1.16 -13.45
N LEU A 164 1.49 -0.04 -13.06
CA LEU A 164 1.66 -0.45 -11.65
C LEU A 164 2.74 0.36 -10.93
N ILE A 165 3.90 0.57 -11.57
CA ILE A 165 4.99 1.40 -11.04
C ILE A 165 4.51 2.84 -10.87
N SER A 166 3.86 3.42 -11.88
CA SER A 166 3.32 4.79 -11.84
C SER A 166 2.32 4.97 -10.70
N GLU A 167 1.42 4.00 -10.52
CA GLU A 167 0.44 4.02 -9.44
C GLU A 167 1.12 3.92 -8.06
N ALA A 168 2.04 2.98 -7.88
CA ALA A 168 2.79 2.80 -6.64
C ALA A 168 3.61 4.06 -6.29
N ALA A 169 4.30 4.63 -7.26
CA ALA A 169 5.08 5.86 -7.09
C ALA A 169 4.20 7.06 -6.71
N SER A 170 3.04 7.21 -7.36
CA SER A 170 2.07 8.26 -7.05
C SER A 170 1.57 8.15 -5.60
N ARG A 171 1.16 6.95 -5.18
CA ARG A 171 0.68 6.68 -3.82
C ARG A 171 1.77 6.90 -2.78
N ALA A 172 2.98 6.38 -3.02
CA ALA A 172 4.14 6.59 -2.14
C ALA A 172 4.48 8.08 -1.99
N ARG A 173 4.36 8.87 -3.07
CA ARG A 173 4.55 10.32 -3.05
C ARG A 173 3.48 11.04 -2.24
N ILE A 174 2.21 10.66 -2.40
CA ILE A 174 1.10 11.25 -1.61
C ILE A 174 1.32 10.97 -0.12
N LEU A 175 1.68 9.74 0.25
CA LEU A 175 2.00 9.40 1.64
C LEU A 175 3.14 10.21 2.20
N TRP A 176 4.21 10.36 1.42
CA TRP A 176 5.34 11.16 1.84
C TRP A 176 4.93 12.61 2.11
N TRP A 177 4.10 13.20 1.25
CA TRP A 177 3.55 14.54 1.48
C TRP A 177 2.66 14.62 2.72
N LEU A 178 1.80 13.64 2.95
CA LEU A 178 0.95 13.59 4.15
C LEU A 178 1.78 13.49 5.43
N GLN A 179 2.82 12.64 5.43
CA GLN A 179 3.74 12.51 6.54
C GLN A 179 4.54 13.80 6.77
N PHE A 180 4.98 14.44 5.69
CA PHE A 180 5.66 15.73 5.73
C PHE A 180 4.76 16.84 6.31
N LEU A 181 3.52 16.95 5.83
CA LEU A 181 2.54 17.91 6.33
C LEU A 181 2.20 17.66 7.80
N ALA A 182 2.04 16.39 8.19
CA ALA A 182 1.86 16.02 9.59
C ALA A 182 3.05 16.47 10.45
N LEU A 183 4.28 16.24 10.01
CA LEU A 183 5.48 16.71 10.71
C LEU A 183 5.56 18.24 10.77
N ALA A 184 5.36 18.92 9.64
CA ALA A 184 5.39 20.38 9.55
C ALA A 184 4.37 21.02 10.50
N SER A 185 3.16 20.46 10.58
CA SER A 185 2.13 20.91 11.51
C SER A 185 2.56 20.80 12.98
N ARG A 186 3.28 19.73 13.34
CA ARG A 186 3.83 19.55 14.70
C ARG A 186 4.91 20.58 15.01
N VAL A 187 5.80 20.86 14.06
CA VAL A 187 6.84 21.88 14.22
C VAL A 187 6.23 23.26 14.42
N ILE A 188 5.25 23.63 13.59
CA ILE A 188 4.52 24.90 13.71
C ILE A 188 3.83 25.02 15.07
N ALA A 189 3.21 23.94 15.55
CA ALA A 189 2.60 23.91 16.87
C ALA A 189 3.63 24.18 17.99
N VAL A 190 4.79 23.53 17.97
CA VAL A 190 5.85 23.77 18.97
C VAL A 190 6.33 25.23 18.94
N LEU A 191 6.55 25.80 17.76
CA LEU A 191 6.97 27.20 17.61
C LEU A 191 5.90 28.17 18.11
N ALA A 192 4.64 27.91 17.82
CA ALA A 192 3.51 28.72 18.31
C ALA A 192 3.41 28.67 19.84
N ALA A 193 3.58 27.49 20.45
CA ALA A 193 3.59 27.32 21.90
C ALA A 193 4.77 28.06 22.56
N ALA A 194 5.99 27.92 22.02
CA ALA A 194 7.17 28.62 22.53
C ALA A 194 7.03 30.14 22.44
N THR A 195 6.54 30.64 21.30
CA THR A 195 6.28 32.08 21.10
C THR A 195 5.21 32.59 22.07
N GLY A 196 4.14 31.81 22.27
CA GLY A 196 3.10 32.12 23.25
C GLY A 196 3.64 32.21 24.67
N LEU A 197 4.49 31.27 25.07
CA LEU A 197 5.14 31.26 26.39
C LEU A 197 6.04 32.49 26.58
N ILE A 198 6.88 32.82 25.60
CA ILE A 198 7.75 34.01 25.66
C ILE A 198 6.92 35.29 25.80
N LEU A 199 5.82 35.41 25.04
CA LEU A 199 4.93 36.57 25.12
C LEU A 199 4.20 36.68 26.46
N LEU A 200 3.94 35.54 27.12
CA LEU A 200 3.32 35.49 28.44
C LEU A 200 4.33 35.90 29.52
N VAL A 201 5.54 35.33 29.50
CA VAL A 201 6.63 35.67 30.43
C VAL A 201 7.06 37.14 30.30
N ARG A 202 7.09 37.71 29.10
CA ARG A 202 7.42 39.14 28.90
C ARG A 202 6.33 40.10 29.39
N ARG A 203 5.15 39.59 29.75
CA ARG A 203 3.99 40.37 30.18
C ARG A 203 3.70 40.26 31.68
N SER A 204 4.17 39.20 32.33
CA SER A 204 4.26 39.04 33.78
C SER A 204 5.46 39.79 34.33
#